data_AF-A0A8W8ID21-F1
#
_entry.id   AF-A0A8W8ID21-F1
#
_cell.length_a   1.000
_cell.length_b   1.000
_cell.length_c   1.000
_cell.angle_alpha   90.00
_cell.angle_beta   90.00
_cell.angle_gamma   90.00
#
_symmetry.space_group_name_H-M   'P 1'
#
loop_
_entity.id
_entity.type
_entity.pdbx_description
1 polymer ?
#
loop_
_entity_poly.entity_id
_entity_poly.type
_entity_poly.pdbx_seq_one_letter_code
_entity_poly.pdbx_strand_id
1 'polypeptide(L)' 'VATQTDLRQRETDHITKEEGQSLAKQIGAFCYVECSAADKTGVKGVYEQVVMATLKCRKRRSSLIKRVFSR' A
#
# COMPACT_ATOMS: atom_id res chain seq x y z
N VAL A 1 0.88 4.13 -3.87
CA VAL A 1 1.77 3.22 -4.63
C VAL A 1 2.75 4.11 -5.35
N ALA A 2 4.05 3.87 -5.23
CA ALA A 2 5.04 4.55 -6.05
C ALA A 2 5.37 3.71 -7.28
N THR A 3 5.37 4.34 -8.45
CA THR A 3 5.62 3.71 -9.76
C THR A 3 6.95 4.17 -10.32
N GLN A 4 7.42 3.52 -11.39
CA GLN A 4 8.61 3.92 -12.15
C GLN A 4 9.91 3.90 -11.32
N THR A 5 10.03 2.98 -10.37
CA THR A 5 11.24 2.87 -9.54
C THR A 5 12.49 2.51 -10.31
N ASP A 6 12.35 2.00 -11.54
CA ASP A 6 13.43 1.78 -12.51
C ASP A 6 14.17 3.07 -12.90
N LEU A 7 13.53 4.24 -12.78
CA LEU A 7 14.15 5.52 -13.13
C LEU A 7 15.03 6.10 -12.02
N ARG A 8 14.94 5.57 -10.78
CA ARG A 8 15.57 6.18 -9.60
C ARG A 8 17.08 6.28 -9.62
N GLN A 9 17.75 5.47 -10.43
CA GLN A 9 19.20 5.49 -10.55
C GLN A 9 19.71 6.58 -11.49
N ARG A 10 18.82 7.19 -12.30
CA ARG A 10 19.20 8.10 -13.38
C ARG A 10 19.12 9.56 -12.99
N GLU A 11 18.25 9.91 -12.04
CA GLU A 11 18.09 11.30 -11.58
C GLU A 11 18.31 11.36 -10.07
N THR A 12 18.93 12.45 -9.64
CA THR A 12 19.03 12.82 -8.23
C THR A 12 17.75 13.56 -7.81
N ASP A 13 17.30 13.40 -6.56
CA ASP A 13 16.08 14.02 -5.96
C ASP A 13 14.75 13.24 -6.08
N HIS A 14 14.82 11.91 -6.19
CA HIS A 14 13.62 11.08 -6.07
C HIS A 14 13.24 10.77 -4.62
N ILE A 15 11.93 10.62 -4.39
CA ILE A 15 11.38 10.16 -3.12
C ILE A 15 11.97 8.81 -2.74
N THR A 16 12.61 8.77 -1.57
CA THR A 16 13.14 7.57 -0.94
C THR A 16 12.02 6.66 -0.46
N LYS A 17 12.35 5.40 -0.21
CA LYS A 17 11.39 4.43 0.29
C LYS A 17 10.88 4.83 1.68
N GLU A 18 11.76 5.37 2.51
CA GLU A 18 11.51 5.79 3.88
C GLU A 18 10.54 6.98 3.92
N GLU A 19 10.73 7.97 3.03
CA GLU A 19 9.80 9.10 2.88
C GLU A 19 8.41 8.64 2.44
N GLY A 20 8.35 7.75 1.44
CA GLY A 20 7.08 7.18 0.98
C GLY A 20 6.35 6.39 2.07
N GLN A 21 7.10 5.63 2.89
CA GLN A 21 6.54 4.93 4.05
C GLN A 21 6.06 5.89 5.14
N SER A 22 6.81 6.96 5.41
CA SER A 22 6.44 7.98 6.38
C SER A 22 5.12 8.66 5.97
N LEU A 23 5.02 9.07 4.71
CA LEU A 23 3.80 9.68 4.17
C LEU A 23 2.60 8.72 4.24
N ALA A 24 2.79 7.45 3.89
CA ALA A 24 1.72 6.45 3.97
C ALA A 24 1.18 6.30 5.40
N LYS A 25 2.05 6.33 6.41
CA LYS A 25 1.62 6.34 7.82
C LYS A 25 0.86 7.62 8.16
N GLN A 26 1.37 8.78 7.73
CA GLN A 26 0.77 10.08 8.01
C GLN A 26 -0.66 10.20 7.49
N ILE A 27 -0.94 9.69 6.29
CA ILE A 27 -2.28 9.77 5.67
C ILE A 27 -3.20 8.60 6.05
N GLY A 28 -2.72 7.66 6.88
CA GLY A 28 -3.50 6.48 7.28
C GLY A 28 -3.71 5.47 6.14
N ALA A 29 -2.81 5.41 5.16
CA ALA A 29 -2.86 4.40 4.10
C ALA A 29 -2.59 3.00 4.66
N PHE A 30 -3.12 1.97 3.99
CA PHE A 30 -2.93 0.58 4.41
C PHE A 30 -1.46 0.15 4.40
N CYS A 31 -0.74 0.48 3.32
CA CYS A 31 0.70 0.29 3.21
C CYS A 31 1.28 1.17 2.10
N TYR A 32 2.61 1.31 2.12
CA TYR A 32 3.38 1.85 1.00
C TYR A 32 4.02 0.70 0.22
N VAL A 33 3.92 0.75 -1.10
CA VAL A 33 4.49 -0.24 -2.02
C VAL A 33 5.05 0.46 -3.25
N GLU A 34 6.12 -0.11 -3.78
CA GLU A 34 6.86 0.39 -4.93
C GLU A 34 6.86 -0.66 -6.04
N CYS A 35 6.73 -0.21 -7.29
CA CYS A 35 6.81 -1.09 -8.44
C CYS A 35 7.40 -0.40 -9.68
N SER A 36 7.92 -1.21 -10.60
CA SER A 36 8.13 -0.84 -11.99
C SER A 36 7.31 -1.77 -12.87
N ALA A 37 6.40 -1.20 -13.65
CA ALA A 37 5.68 -1.96 -14.67
C ALA A 37 6.61 -2.32 -15.85
N ALA A 38 7.59 -1.46 -16.16
CA ALA A 38 8.57 -1.67 -17.21
C ALA A 38 9.44 -2.90 -16.91
N ASP A 39 10.04 -2.93 -15.71
CA ASP A 39 10.90 -4.04 -15.28
C ASP A 39 10.11 -5.20 -14.64
N LYS A 40 8.77 -5.07 -14.55
CA LYS A 40 7.86 -6.02 -13.90
C LYS A 40 8.20 -6.31 -12.44
N THR A 41 8.85 -5.38 -11.76
CA THR A 41 9.23 -5.50 -10.34
C THR A 41 8.10 -4.99 -9.44
N GLY A 42 7.82 -5.70 -8.35
CA GLY A 42 6.83 -5.27 -7.34
C GLY A 42 5.35 -5.30 -7.76
N VAL A 43 5.03 -5.47 -9.05
CA VAL A 43 3.64 -5.43 -9.57
C VAL A 43 2.73 -6.43 -8.87
N LYS A 44 3.16 -7.70 -8.74
CA LYS A 44 2.39 -8.73 -8.02
C LYS A 44 2.14 -8.34 -6.56
N GLY A 45 3.16 -7.82 -5.88
CA GLY A 45 3.06 -7.37 -4.49
C GLY A 45 2.03 -6.25 -4.29
N VAL A 46 1.90 -5.32 -5.24
CA VAL A 46 0.87 -4.28 -5.19
C VAL A 46 -0.53 -4.91 -5.15
N TYR A 47 -0.83 -5.84 -6.06
CA TYR A 47 -2.14 -6.49 -6.11
C TYR A 47 -2.42 -7.36 -4.88
N GLU A 48 -1.41 -8.09 -4.38
CA GLU A 48 -1.54 -8.85 -3.14
C GLU A 48 -1.90 -7.95 -1.94
N GLN A 49 -1.24 -6.78 -1.82
CA GLN A 49 -1.57 -5.83 -0.76
C GLN A 49 -2.99 -5.25 -0.90
N VAL A 50 -3.46 -5.00 -2.12
CA VAL A 50 -4.84 -4.54 -2.38
C VAL A 50 -5.86 -5.59 -1.91
N VAL A 51 -5.63 -6.86 -2.25
CA VAL A 51 -6.51 -7.97 -1.81
C VAL A 51 -6.50 -8.06 -0.28
N MET A 52 -5.33 -8.04 0.34
CA MET A 52 -5.19 -8.10 1.80
C MET A 52 -5.89 -6.93 2.51
N ALA A 53 -5.73 -5.71 1.99
CA ALA A 53 -6.40 -4.52 2.51
C ALA A 53 -7.93 -4.69 2.47
N THR A 54 -8.44 -5.14 1.33
CA THR A 54 -9.88 -5.37 1.11
C THR A 54 -10.45 -6.39 2.10
N LEU A 55 -9.77 -7.53 2.27
CA LEU A 55 -10.17 -8.58 3.21
C LEU A 55 -10.17 -8.08 4.66
N LYS A 56 -9.14 -7.31 5.06
CA LYS A 56 -9.05 -6.74 6.42
C LYS A 56 -10.16 -5.72 6.69
N CYS A 57 -10.45 -4.84 5.73
CA CYS A 57 -11.55 -3.88 5.81
C CYS A 57 -12.90 -4.59 5.98
N ARG A 58 -13.14 -5.64 5.18
CA ARG A 58 -14.38 -6.43 5.26
C ARG A 58 -14.54 -7.11 6.63
N LYS A 59 -13.48 -7.74 7.16
CA LYS A 59 -13.49 -8.38 8.48
C LYS A 59 -13.71 -7.38 9.62
N ARG A 60 -13.11 -6.19 9.53
CA ARG A 60 -13.33 -5.12 10.51
C ARG A 60 -14.78 -4.67 10.50
N ARG A 61 -15.37 -4.45 9.32
CA ARG A 61 -16.78 -4.04 9.17
C ARG A 61 -17.74 -5.08 9.76
N SER A 62 -17.57 -6.36 9.44
CA SER A 62 -18.43 -7.42 9.99
C SER A 62 -18.30 -7.55 11.52
N SER A 63 -17.09 -7.38 12.05
CA SER A 63 -16.83 -7.42 13.50
C SER A 63 -17.47 -6.25 14.23
N LEU A 64 -17.46 -5.05 13.64
CA LEU A 64 -18.13 -3.87 14.17
C LEU A 64 -19.65 -4.07 14.21
N ILE A 65 -20.23 -4.53 13.10
CA ILE A 65 -21.66 -4.86 13.00
C ILE A 65 -22.06 -5.86 14.08
N LYS A 66 -21.33 -6.98 14.20
CA LYS A 66 -21.61 -8.00 15.21
C LYS A 66 -21.58 -7.42 16.62
N ARG A 67 -20.62 -6.56 16.95
CA ARG A 67 -20.52 -5.92 18.28
C ARG A 67 -21.69 -4.98 18.58
N VAL A 68 -22.22 -4.29 17.58
CA VAL A 68 -23.38 -3.39 17.74
C VAL A 68 -24.65 -4.18 18.02
N PHE A 69 -24.89 -5.28 17.28
CA PHE A 69 -26.11 -6.10 17.44
C PHE A 69 -26.03 -7.17 18.55
N SER A 70 -24.85 -7.41 19.14
CA SER A 70 -24.70 -8.30 20.30
C SER A 70 -24.83 -7.57 21.64
N ARG A 71 -25.10 -6.25 21.61
CA ARG A 71 -25.50 -5.43 22.76
C ARG A 71 -27.00 -5.24 22.70
#